data_AF-A0A0F8WER7-F1
#
_entry.id   AF-A0A0F8WER7-F1
#
_cell.length_a   1.000
_cell.length_b   1.000
_cell.length_c   1.000
_cell.angle_alpha   90.00
_cell.angle_beta   90.00
_cell.angle_gamma   90.00
#
_symmetry.space_group_name_H-M   'P 1'
#
loop_
_entity.id
_entity.type
_entity.pdbx_description
1 polymer ?
#
loop_
_entity_poly.entity_id
_entity_poly.type
_entity_poly.pdbx_seq_one_letter_code
_entity_poly.pdbx_strand_id
1 'polypeptide(L)'
;ANEEAEKVRGTYNQGGRTTYAYYEGIPAMWPDHWFWRGCAAAEKGRLRNAEWFNFSYYDNPMLTDEQKEDVESYREVMTEAAWRRMFLAERSLSSGFFKNIEACMHGDLLKEPVPGASYVAGLDLGVSRDFTVLWILDADT
;
A
#
# COMPACT_ATOMS: atom_id res chain seq x y z
N ALA A 1 1.56 14.47 12.04
CA ALA A 1 0.55 13.84 12.91
C ALA A 1 -0.54 13.25 12.03
N ASN A 2 -1.24 12.19 12.46
CA ASN A 2 -2.25 11.51 11.65
C ASN A 2 -3.61 12.24 11.74
N GLU A 3 -3.91 13.12 10.78
CA GLU A 3 -5.11 13.96 10.81
C GLU A 3 -6.42 13.18 10.98
N GLU A 4 -6.55 11.99 10.39
CA GLU A 4 -7.80 11.20 10.47
C GLU A 4 -8.02 10.57 11.85
N ALA A 5 -6.98 10.00 12.47
CA ALA A 5 -7.13 9.46 13.83
C ALA A 5 -7.27 10.58 14.88
N GLU A 6 -6.69 11.75 14.66
CA GLU A 6 -6.83 12.90 15.56
C GLU A 6 -8.27 13.45 15.59
N LYS A 7 -9.01 13.38 14.47
CA LYS A 7 -10.43 13.83 14.41
C LYS A 7 -11.32 13.07 15.39
N VAL A 8 -11.10 11.76 15.54
CA VAL A 8 -11.87 10.92 16.46
C VAL A 8 -11.28 10.87 17.87
N ARG A 9 -10.09 11.40 18.10
CA ARG A 9 -9.44 11.36 19.43
C ARG A 9 -10.25 12.05 20.52
N GLY A 10 -10.98 13.10 20.17
CA GLY A 10 -11.89 13.78 21.08
C GLY A 10 -13.08 12.93 21.55
N THR A 11 -13.44 11.84 20.86
CA THR A 11 -14.62 11.05 21.21
C THR A 11 -14.36 10.02 22.30
N TYR A 12 -13.11 9.53 22.44
CA TYR A 12 -12.73 8.50 23.42
C TYR A 12 -11.82 9.00 24.55
N ASN A 13 -11.34 10.25 24.51
CA ASN A 13 -10.58 10.89 25.61
C ASN A 13 -11.44 11.74 26.56
N GLN A 14 -12.76 11.59 26.56
CA GLN A 14 -13.68 12.32 27.44
C GLN A 14 -14.25 11.40 28.52
N GLY A 15 -14.27 11.87 29.78
CA GLY A 15 -14.90 11.15 30.88
C GLY A 15 -16.39 10.93 30.63
N GLY A 16 -16.87 9.69 30.83
CA GLY A 16 -18.28 9.32 30.66
C GLY A 16 -18.65 8.74 29.29
N ARG A 17 -17.68 8.49 28.39
CA ARG A 17 -17.86 7.81 27.10
C ARG A 17 -16.98 6.57 26.98
N THR A 18 -17.28 5.70 26.01
CA THR A 18 -16.43 4.56 25.66
C THR A 18 -14.99 5.03 25.44
N THR A 19 -14.07 4.50 26.24
CA THR A 19 -12.66 4.94 26.31
C THR A 19 -11.76 4.28 25.29
N TYR A 20 -12.32 3.46 24.38
CA TYR A 20 -11.59 2.66 23.42
C TYR A 20 -12.01 3.04 22.00
N ALA A 21 -11.01 3.10 21.12
CA ALA A 21 -11.21 3.22 19.69
C ALA A 21 -10.86 1.89 19.03
N TYR A 22 -11.74 1.45 18.11
CA TYR A 22 -11.49 0.30 17.27
C TYR A 22 -11.17 0.80 15.87
N TYR A 23 -10.01 0.37 15.35
CA TYR A 23 -9.58 0.66 14.00
C TYR A 23 -9.43 -0.67 13.27
N GLU A 24 -10.30 -0.91 12.30
CA GLU A 24 -10.30 -2.11 11.46
C GLU A 24 -10.09 -1.71 10.00
N GLY A 25 -9.38 -2.55 9.26
CA GLY A 25 -9.17 -2.34 7.84
C GLY A 25 -8.19 -3.34 7.24
N ILE A 26 -8.25 -3.45 5.92
CA ILE A 26 -7.29 -4.19 5.11
C ILE A 26 -5.90 -3.54 5.28
N PRO A 27 -4.81 -4.33 5.34
CA PRO A 27 -3.46 -3.78 5.41
C PRO A 27 -3.24 -2.68 4.38
N ALA A 28 -2.67 -1.55 4.82
CA ALA A 28 -2.35 -0.46 3.93
C ALA A 28 -1.31 -0.89 2.89
N MET A 29 -1.28 -0.21 1.74
CA MET A 29 -0.39 -0.60 0.64
C MET A 29 1.08 -0.26 0.90
N TRP A 30 1.38 0.78 1.69
CA TRP A 30 2.76 1.19 1.96
C TRP A 30 3.02 1.47 3.45
N PRO A 31 4.29 1.35 3.93
CA PRO A 31 4.64 1.48 5.34
C PRO A 31 4.37 2.84 5.97
N ASP A 32 4.44 3.93 5.19
CA ASP A 32 4.23 5.29 5.71
C ASP A 32 2.76 5.63 5.95
N HIS A 33 1.84 4.78 5.46
CA HIS A 33 0.42 4.95 5.73
C HIS A 33 0.15 4.92 7.24
N TRP A 34 -0.68 5.84 7.72
CA TRP A 34 -0.91 6.02 9.16
C TRP A 34 -1.39 4.74 9.84
N PHE A 35 -2.26 3.98 9.17
CA PHE A 35 -2.83 2.75 9.70
C PHE A 35 -1.74 1.68 9.88
N TRP A 36 -0.84 1.53 8.90
CA TRP A 36 0.31 0.63 9.02
C TRP A 36 1.21 1.05 10.17
N ARG A 37 1.61 2.34 10.24
CA ARG A 37 2.48 2.83 11.32
C ARG A 37 1.85 2.63 12.70
N GLY A 38 0.55 2.90 12.83
CA GLY A 38 -0.21 2.68 14.06
C GLY A 38 -0.20 1.22 14.49
N CYS A 39 -0.58 0.32 13.59
CA CYS A 39 -0.57 -1.12 13.87
C CYS A 39 0.84 -1.64 14.18
N ALA A 40 1.86 -1.24 13.42
CA ALA A 40 3.25 -1.64 13.67
C ALA A 40 3.81 -1.08 15.00
N ALA A 41 3.33 0.09 15.43
CA ALA A 41 3.68 0.65 16.73
C ALA A 41 2.99 -0.10 17.88
N ALA A 42 1.71 -0.47 17.72
CA ALA A 42 0.98 -1.29 18.68
C ALA A 42 1.58 -2.70 18.80
N GLU A 43 1.84 -3.37 17.68
CA GLU A 43 2.53 -4.67 17.59
C GLU A 43 3.88 -4.69 18.32
N LYS A 44 4.64 -3.58 18.24
CA LYS A 44 5.93 -3.41 18.92
C LYS A 44 5.82 -2.86 20.35
N GLY A 45 4.61 -2.72 20.90
CA GLY A 45 4.37 -2.19 22.24
C GLY A 45 4.78 -0.72 22.43
N ARG A 46 4.87 0.06 21.36
CA ARG A 46 5.29 1.48 21.39
C ARG A 46 4.15 2.44 21.72
N LEU A 47 2.90 1.97 21.65
CA LEU A 47 1.71 2.72 22.02
C LEU A 47 1.17 2.19 23.35
N ARG A 48 0.97 3.09 24.32
CA ARG A 48 0.36 2.74 25.60
C ARG A 48 -1.13 2.44 25.39
N ASN A 49 -1.61 1.36 26.00
CA ASN A 49 -3.02 0.92 25.93
C ASN A 49 -3.53 0.65 24.50
N ALA A 50 -2.64 0.19 23.61
CA ALA A 50 -3.03 -0.26 22.28
C ALA A 50 -2.76 -1.76 22.18
N GLU A 51 -3.73 -2.47 21.62
CA GLU A 51 -3.62 -3.88 21.28
C GLU A 51 -3.67 -4.01 19.75
N TRP A 52 -2.96 -5.00 19.22
CA TRP A 52 -2.93 -5.25 17.78
C TRP A 52 -3.36 -6.68 17.50
N PHE A 53 -4.21 -6.83 16.49
CA PHE A 53 -4.68 -8.11 16.00
C PHE A 53 -4.50 -8.20 14.49
N ASN A 54 -4.26 -9.41 14.00
CA ASN A 54 -4.18 -9.72 12.58
C ASN A 54 -4.84 -11.06 12.34
N PHE A 55 -5.79 -11.07 11.41
CA PHE A 55 -6.56 -12.23 11.04
C PHE A 55 -6.68 -12.25 9.52
N SER A 56 -6.41 -13.41 8.94
CA SER A 56 -6.78 -13.72 7.57
C SER A 56 -8.27 -14.02 7.47
N TYR A 57 -8.79 -14.05 6.25
CA TYR A 57 -10.12 -14.55 5.95
C TYR A 57 -10.33 -15.95 6.54
N TYR A 58 -9.33 -16.83 6.39
CA TYR A 58 -9.38 -18.24 6.81
C TYR A 58 -9.37 -18.46 8.33
N ASP A 59 -9.04 -17.44 9.13
CA ASP A 59 -9.10 -17.53 10.59
C ASP A 59 -10.54 -17.51 11.12
N ASN A 60 -11.52 -17.19 10.28
CA ASN A 60 -12.93 -17.24 10.65
C ASN A 60 -13.44 -18.69 10.71
N PRO A 61 -13.76 -19.24 11.89
CA PRO A 61 -14.20 -20.63 12.04
C PRO A 61 -15.60 -20.89 11.45
N MET A 62 -16.33 -19.85 11.06
CA MET A 62 -17.67 -19.94 10.50
C MET A 62 -17.68 -20.06 8.97
N LEU A 63 -16.52 -20.10 8.32
CA LEU A 63 -16.45 -20.23 6.86
C LEU A 63 -16.88 -21.61 6.38
N THR A 64 -17.76 -21.62 5.38
CA THR A 64 -18.05 -22.81 4.60
C THR A 64 -16.93 -23.11 3.61
N ASP A 65 -16.87 -24.33 3.10
CA ASP A 65 -15.85 -24.69 2.09
C ASP A 65 -16.13 -23.98 0.75
N GLU A 66 -17.39 -23.77 0.38
CA GLU A 66 -17.78 -22.96 -0.78
C GLU A 66 -17.25 -21.51 -0.69
N GLN A 67 -17.32 -20.89 0.50
CA GLN A 67 -16.80 -19.54 0.72
C GLN A 67 -15.27 -19.48 0.61
N LYS A 68 -14.56 -20.54 1.04
CA LYS A 68 -13.11 -20.64 0.86
C LYS A 68 -12.76 -20.79 -0.61
N GLU A 69 -13.49 -21.61 -1.35
CA GLU A 69 -13.30 -21.79 -2.80
C GLU A 69 -13.59 -20.50 -3.59
N ASP A 70 -14.64 -19.75 -3.22
CA ASP A 70 -14.97 -18.47 -3.84
C ASP A 70 -13.79 -17.49 -3.73
N VAL A 71 -13.17 -17.39 -2.54
CA VAL A 71 -11.98 -16.55 -2.33
C VAL A 71 -10.79 -16.98 -3.19
N GLU A 72 -10.57 -18.27 -3.41
CA GLU A 72 -9.50 -18.73 -4.30
C GLU A 72 -9.74 -18.32 -5.76
N SER A 73 -11.00 -18.29 -6.21
CA SER A 73 -11.34 -17.88 -7.58
C SER A 73 -10.91 -16.44 -7.90
N TYR A 74 -10.84 -15.57 -6.89
CA TYR A 74 -10.40 -14.19 -7.07
C TYR A 74 -8.95 -14.08 -7.57
N ARG A 75 -8.10 -15.09 -7.37
CA ARG A 75 -6.73 -15.12 -7.92
C ARG A 75 -6.68 -14.99 -9.44
N GLU A 76 -7.75 -15.34 -10.15
CA GLU A 76 -7.83 -15.20 -11.60
C GLU A 76 -8.02 -13.74 -12.05
N VAL A 77 -8.62 -12.90 -11.19
CA VAL A 77 -9.01 -11.52 -11.52
C VAL A 77 -8.20 -10.47 -10.77
N MET A 78 -7.33 -10.88 -9.84
CA MET A 78 -6.46 -9.97 -9.11
C MET A 78 -5.01 -10.45 -9.08
N THR A 79 -4.09 -9.51 -8.87
CA THR A 79 -2.70 -9.89 -8.67
C THR A 79 -2.53 -10.66 -7.37
N GLU A 80 -1.60 -11.60 -7.33
CA GLU A 80 -1.22 -12.33 -6.10
C GLU A 80 -0.97 -11.40 -4.90
N ALA A 81 -0.31 -10.25 -5.10
CA ALA A 81 -0.06 -9.29 -4.04
C ALA A 81 -1.35 -8.65 -3.50
N ALA A 82 -2.30 -8.34 -4.39
CA ALA A 82 -3.62 -7.84 -3.99
C ALA A 82 -4.40 -8.92 -3.24
N TRP A 83 -4.40 -10.17 -3.74
CA TRP A 83 -5.08 -11.30 -3.13
C TRP A 83 -4.59 -11.56 -1.70
N ARG A 84 -3.27 -11.67 -1.52
CA ARG A 84 -2.66 -11.89 -0.21
C ARG A 84 -2.95 -10.75 0.76
N ARG A 85 -2.98 -9.51 0.27
CA ARG A 85 -3.35 -8.34 1.09
C ARG A 85 -4.81 -8.39 1.54
N MET A 86 -5.72 -8.72 0.63
CA MET A 86 -7.18 -8.71 0.89
C MET A 86 -7.61 -9.89 1.76
N PHE A 87 -7.10 -11.09 1.50
CA PHE A 87 -7.59 -12.32 2.11
C PHE A 87 -6.64 -12.93 3.15
N LEU A 88 -5.33 -12.75 3.02
CA LEU A 88 -4.37 -13.19 4.06
C LEU A 88 -3.99 -12.10 5.04
N ALA A 89 -4.54 -10.88 4.88
CA ALA A 89 -4.18 -9.71 5.66
C ALA A 89 -2.66 -9.44 5.71
N GLU A 90 -1.97 -9.74 4.60
CA GLU A 90 -0.54 -9.54 4.49
C GLU A 90 -0.16 -8.12 4.14
N ARG A 91 0.86 -7.62 4.84
CA ARG A 91 1.57 -6.38 4.55
C ARG A 91 2.64 -6.65 3.48
N SER A 92 2.57 -5.97 2.34
CA SER A 92 3.58 -6.08 1.29
C SER A 92 4.29 -4.74 1.04
N LEU A 93 5.61 -4.78 0.94
CA LEU A 93 6.43 -3.67 0.48
C LEU A 93 6.43 -3.57 -1.06
N SER A 94 6.04 -4.64 -1.74
CA SER A 94 6.06 -4.77 -3.20
C SER A 94 4.73 -4.37 -3.84
N SER A 95 3.89 -3.58 -3.16
CA SER A 95 2.58 -3.19 -3.68
C SER A 95 2.66 -2.12 -4.79
N GLY A 96 3.86 -1.77 -5.25
CA GLY A 96 4.03 -0.92 -6.42
C GLY A 96 3.36 -1.59 -7.63
N PHE A 97 2.59 -0.82 -8.40
CA PHE A 97 1.97 -1.28 -9.64
C PHE A 97 3.02 -1.88 -10.60
N PHE A 98 4.25 -1.36 -10.55
CA PHE A 98 5.38 -1.83 -11.35
C PHE A 98 6.25 -2.80 -10.54
N LYS A 99 6.47 -3.98 -11.11
CA LYS A 99 7.42 -4.98 -10.61
C LYS A 99 8.74 -4.90 -11.38
N ASN A 100 9.81 -5.46 -10.84
CA ASN A 100 11.11 -5.59 -11.51
C ASN A 100 11.77 -4.26 -11.93
N ILE A 101 11.42 -3.13 -11.30
CA ILE A 101 12.00 -1.83 -11.64
C ILE A 101 13.54 -1.89 -11.64
N GLU A 102 14.14 -2.48 -10.60
CA GLU A 102 15.61 -2.61 -10.52
C GLU A 102 16.20 -3.44 -11.66
N ALA A 103 15.51 -4.50 -12.08
CA ALA A 103 15.96 -5.32 -13.22
C ALA A 103 15.79 -4.60 -14.56
N CYS A 104 14.89 -3.61 -14.65
CA CYS A 104 14.72 -2.76 -15.82
C CYS A 104 15.70 -1.57 -15.85
N MET A 105 16.39 -1.27 -14.74
CA MET A 105 17.35 -0.18 -14.65
C MET A 105 18.75 -0.64 -15.11
N HIS A 106 18.89 -0.91 -16.40
CA HIS A 106 20.17 -1.28 -17.03
C HIS A 106 20.45 -0.46 -18.29
N GLY A 107 21.70 -0.48 -18.76
CA GLY A 107 22.15 0.23 -19.96
C GLY A 107 23.17 1.32 -19.65
N ASP A 108 23.65 1.96 -20.71
CA ASP A 108 24.63 3.04 -20.61
C ASP A 108 23.94 4.40 -20.52
N LEU A 109 24.45 5.27 -19.64
CA LEU A 109 24.01 6.65 -19.59
C LEU A 109 24.47 7.37 -20.87
N LEU A 110 23.52 7.69 -21.75
CA LEU A 110 23.81 8.47 -22.94
C LEU A 110 24.07 9.93 -22.56
N LYS A 111 25.21 10.48 -23.01
CA LYS A 111 25.54 11.90 -22.83
C LYS A 111 24.90 12.79 -23.91
N GLU A 112 24.62 12.21 -25.07
CA GLU A 112 24.06 12.88 -26.25
C GLU A 112 23.02 11.96 -26.89
N PRO A 113 22.01 12.50 -27.59
CA PRO A 113 21.07 11.69 -28.35
C PRO A 113 21.77 10.94 -29.48
N VAL A 114 21.28 9.75 -29.79
CA VAL A 114 21.79 8.92 -30.89
C VAL A 114 21.34 9.53 -32.22
N PRO A 115 22.27 9.87 -33.15
CA PRO A 115 21.90 10.43 -34.44
C PRO A 115 20.99 9.49 -35.23
N GLY A 116 19.88 10.02 -35.74
CA GLY A 116 18.92 9.26 -36.56
C GLY A 116 17.91 8.43 -35.77
N ALA A 117 17.98 8.38 -34.44
CA ALA A 117 16.96 7.77 -33.60
C ALA A 117 15.76 8.71 -33.38
N SER A 118 14.59 8.12 -33.13
CA SER A 118 13.38 8.86 -32.76
C SER A 118 13.13 8.75 -31.26
N TYR A 119 12.69 9.84 -30.64
CA TYR A 119 12.45 9.88 -29.20
C TYR A 119 11.03 10.32 -28.88
N VAL A 120 10.45 9.72 -27.85
CA VAL A 120 9.19 10.14 -27.24
C VAL A 120 9.46 10.67 -25.83
N ALA A 121 8.75 11.73 -25.45
CA ALA A 121 8.88 12.33 -24.13
C ALA A 121 7.52 12.44 -23.44
N GLY A 122 7.51 12.16 -22.15
CA GLY A 122 6.38 12.43 -21.27
C GLY A 122 6.75 13.51 -20.26
N LEU A 123 5.88 14.49 -20.11
CA LEU A 123 6.02 15.59 -19.16
C LEU A 123 4.83 15.60 -18.21
N ASP A 124 5.11 15.47 -16.92
CA ASP A 124 4.14 15.63 -15.85
C ASP A 124 4.47 16.90 -15.05
N LEU A 125 3.60 17.91 -15.14
CA LEU A 125 3.84 19.23 -14.56
C LEU A 125 3.35 19.31 -13.12
N GLY A 126 4.29 19.45 -12.19
CA GLY A 126 3.98 19.79 -10.80
C GLY A 126 3.60 21.27 -10.68
N VAL A 127 2.46 21.57 -10.04
CA VAL A 127 1.95 22.96 -9.98
C VAL A 127 2.40 23.70 -8.73
N SER A 128 2.14 23.17 -7.53
CA SER A 128 2.28 23.96 -6.28
C SER A 128 3.17 23.35 -5.21
N ARG A 129 3.28 22.02 -5.11
CA ARG A 129 4.08 21.32 -4.09
C ARG A 129 4.73 20.01 -4.56
N ASP A 130 4.46 19.61 -5.79
CA ASP A 130 4.98 18.37 -6.38
C ASP A 130 6.09 18.67 -7.38
N PHE A 131 6.98 17.70 -7.58
CA PHE A 131 8.03 17.81 -8.58
C PHE A 131 7.45 17.67 -9.99
N THR A 132 7.96 18.47 -10.93
CA THR A 132 7.77 18.22 -12.36
C THR A 132 8.69 17.08 -12.79
N VAL A 133 8.14 16.10 -13.52
CA VAL A 133 8.88 14.95 -14.03
C VAL A 133 8.90 14.99 -15.56
N LEU A 134 10.09 14.87 -16.14
CA LEU A 134 10.30 14.67 -17.56
C LEU A 134 11.01 13.33 -17.74
N TRP A 135 10.48 12.49 -18.62
CA TRP A 135 11.17 11.30 -19.12
C TRP A 135 11.25 11.35 -20.65
N ILE A 136 12.33 10.76 -21.18
CA ILE A 136 12.57 10.62 -22.61
C ILE A 136 12.92 9.15 -22.85
N LEU A 137 12.25 8.51 -23.80
CA LEU A 137 12.50 7.14 -24.23
C LEU A 137 12.78 7.14 -25.72
N ASP A 138 13.66 6.23 -26.15
CA ASP A 138 13.79 5.87 -27.56
C ASP A 138 12.47 5.25 -28.03
N ALA A 139 11.94 5.72 -29.16
CA ALA A 139 10.62 5.33 -29.66
C ALA A 139 10.61 3.93 -30.28
N ASP A 140 11.78 3.40 -30.64
CA ASP A 140 11.94 2.14 -31.38
C ASP A 140 12.37 0.97 -30.47
N THR A 141 12.36 1.17 -29.15
CA THR A 141 12.74 0.17 -28.12
C THR A 141 11.57 -0.18 -27.20
#